data_AF-A0A4V1UT57-F1
#
_entry.id   AF-A0A4V1UT57-F1
#
_cell.length_a   1.000
_cell.length_b   1.000
_cell.length_c   1.000
_cell.angle_alpha   90.00
_cell.angle_beta   90.00
_cell.angle_gamma   90.00
#
_symmetry.space_group_name_H-M   'P 1'
#
loop_
_entity.id
_entity.type
_entity.pdbx_description
1 polymer ?
#
loop_
_entity_poly.entity_id
_entity_poly.type
_entity_poly.pdbx_seq_one_letter_code
_entity_poly.pdbx_strand_id
1 'polypeptide(L)'
;MLVSLLALTQDAVRLEAEDAARTGATVVTQRAGYSGRGYVTGFEANDAALVWMADIPKAGIYDARLRYATPGGYKEADLEANGLKTGIVLPPSGDAFTDGVVARLELTKGQNTLALRRGWGHYDIDWLELTPSAPPKMPRSVPAKPSDPNANAAARNLLSRLTKGYGKVMLSGQYDLDDTRYVIESTGKRPAIFGGDLMEFSPTRRERGAKVEGVVDG
;
A
#
# COMPACT_ATOMS: atom_id res chain seq x y z
N MET A 1 -7.31 35.81 1.65
CA MET A 1 -8.08 35.05 2.67
C MET A 1 -7.37 33.72 2.87
N LEU A 2 -6.45 33.64 3.84
CA LEU A 2 -5.78 32.39 4.19
C LEU A 2 -6.79 31.53 4.95
N VAL A 3 -7.24 30.43 4.34
CA VAL A 3 -7.93 29.37 5.07
C VAL A 3 -6.84 28.54 5.73
N SER A 4 -6.63 28.73 7.03
CA SER A 4 -5.82 27.83 7.84
C SER A 4 -6.42 26.43 7.74
N LEU A 5 -5.68 25.51 7.13
CA LEU A 5 -6.01 24.10 7.12
C LEU A 5 -5.69 23.56 8.53
N LEU A 6 -6.64 23.65 9.46
CA LEU A 6 -6.61 22.75 10.61
C LEU A 6 -6.81 21.34 10.05
N ALA A 7 -5.71 20.60 9.86
CA ALA A 7 -5.79 19.17 9.81
C ALA A 7 -6.29 18.74 11.19
N LEU A 8 -7.56 18.32 11.27
CA LEU A 8 -8.03 17.53 12.40
C LEU A 8 -7.13 16.29 12.45
N THR A 9 -6.16 16.28 13.37
CA THR A 9 -5.43 15.08 13.73
C THR A 9 -6.46 14.15 14.33
N GLN A 10 -6.93 13.20 13.54
CA GLN A 10 -7.77 12.13 14.04
C GLN A 10 -6.95 11.36 15.08
N ASP A 11 -7.53 11.17 16.26
CA ASP A 11 -6.84 10.54 17.38
C ASP A 11 -6.40 9.12 17.02
N ALA A 12 -5.26 8.71 17.57
CA ALA A 12 -4.72 7.38 17.39
C ALA A 12 -5.69 6.35 17.98
N VAL A 13 -5.87 5.22 17.28
CA VAL A 13 -6.60 4.07 17.81
C VAL A 13 -5.57 3.14 18.45
N ARG A 14 -5.50 3.12 19.79
CA ARG A 14 -4.64 2.20 20.55
C ARG A 14 -5.42 0.94 20.93
N LEU A 15 -4.79 -0.20 20.72
CA LEU A 15 -5.29 -1.54 20.97
C LEU A 15 -4.27 -2.28 21.84
N GLU A 16 -4.56 -2.40 23.13
CA GLU A 16 -3.72 -3.14 24.08
C GLU A 16 -3.70 -4.64 23.73
N ALA A 17 -2.55 -5.29 23.84
CA ALA A 17 -2.42 -6.71 23.47
C ALA A 17 -3.17 -7.62 24.45
N GLU A 18 -3.21 -7.26 25.73
CA GLU A 18 -3.93 -7.96 26.78
C GLU A 18 -5.46 -7.89 26.66
N ASP A 19 -5.98 -7.07 25.75
CA ASP A 19 -7.41 -6.99 25.43
C ASP A 19 -7.78 -7.75 24.13
N ALA A 20 -6.80 -8.21 23.36
CA ALA A 20 -7.02 -9.01 22.15
C ALA A 20 -7.65 -10.37 22.45
N ALA A 21 -8.37 -10.95 21.49
CA ALA A 21 -8.58 -12.39 21.46
C ALA A 21 -7.24 -13.08 21.16
N ARG A 22 -6.94 -14.18 21.84
CA ARG A 22 -5.61 -14.83 21.79
C ARG A 22 -5.72 -16.32 21.56
N THR A 23 -4.85 -16.85 20.70
CA THR A 23 -4.62 -18.28 20.52
C THR A 23 -3.13 -18.53 20.74
N GLY A 24 -2.77 -19.57 21.50
CA GLY A 24 -1.37 -19.96 21.68
C GLY A 24 -0.44 -18.87 22.25
N ALA A 25 -0.98 -17.87 22.96
CA ALA A 25 -0.26 -16.74 23.54
C ALA A 25 -0.88 -16.37 24.90
N THR A 26 -0.11 -15.73 25.79
CA THR A 26 -0.52 -15.48 27.19
C THR A 26 -0.19 -14.07 27.65
N VAL A 27 -1.05 -13.51 28.52
CA VAL A 27 -0.82 -12.20 29.15
C VAL A 27 0.04 -12.39 30.39
N VAL A 28 1.08 -11.58 30.52
CA VAL A 28 2.00 -11.61 31.65
C VAL A 28 2.46 -10.18 32.04
N THR A 29 3.20 -10.05 33.13
CA THR A 29 3.54 -8.75 33.75
C THR A 29 4.97 -8.64 34.28
N GLN A 30 5.87 -9.57 33.94
CA GLN A 30 7.21 -9.64 34.55
C GLN A 30 8.18 -8.61 33.94
N ARG A 31 8.07 -8.31 32.64
CA ARG A 31 8.86 -7.24 32.00
C ARG A 31 8.31 -5.87 32.42
N ALA A 32 9.16 -4.95 32.84
CA ALA A 32 8.73 -3.59 33.17
C ALA A 32 8.47 -2.75 31.91
N GLY A 33 7.63 -1.72 32.03
CA GLY A 33 7.41 -0.71 30.98
C GLY A 33 6.34 -1.04 29.95
N TYR A 34 5.49 -2.03 30.23
CA TYR A 34 4.22 -2.26 29.50
C TYR A 34 3.20 -1.16 29.83
N SER A 35 2.21 -0.95 28.95
CA SER A 35 1.01 -0.16 29.24
C SER A 35 -0.15 -1.03 29.71
N GLY A 36 -1.22 -0.39 30.18
CA GLY A 36 -2.40 -1.11 30.63
C GLY A 36 -2.11 -2.04 31.81
N ARG A 37 -2.47 -3.32 31.64
CA ARG A 37 -2.47 -4.34 32.70
C ARG A 37 -1.40 -5.40 32.50
N GLY A 38 -0.72 -5.42 31.37
CA GLY A 38 0.32 -6.39 31.05
C GLY A 38 0.74 -6.32 29.60
N TYR A 39 1.34 -7.39 29.12
CA TYR A 39 1.70 -7.56 27.71
C TYR A 39 1.51 -9.03 27.33
N VAL A 40 1.50 -9.32 26.02
CA VAL A 40 1.35 -10.69 25.53
C VAL A 40 2.67 -11.28 25.08
N THR A 41 2.94 -12.51 25.54
CA THR A 41 4.09 -13.34 25.16
C THR A 41 3.64 -14.74 24.74
N GLY A 42 4.60 -15.63 24.48
CA GLY A 42 4.34 -17.06 24.24
C GLY A 42 4.02 -17.43 22.80
N PHE A 43 4.39 -16.58 21.84
CA PHE A 43 4.25 -16.82 20.40
C PHE A 43 5.15 -17.97 19.91
N GLU A 44 4.84 -19.21 20.31
CA GLU A 44 5.64 -20.42 20.01
C GLU A 44 4.85 -21.41 19.13
N ALA A 45 3.57 -21.62 19.43
CA ALA A 45 2.72 -22.52 18.67
C ALA A 45 2.46 -22.00 17.25
N ASN A 46 2.32 -22.90 16.27
CA ASN A 46 2.17 -22.49 14.86
C ASN A 46 0.96 -21.61 14.58
N ASP A 47 -0.10 -21.77 15.35
CA ASP A 47 -1.35 -21.01 15.29
C ASP A 47 -1.39 -19.82 16.27
N ALA A 48 -0.29 -19.50 16.94
CA ALA A 48 -0.24 -18.40 17.90
C ALA A 48 -0.58 -17.06 17.23
N ALA A 49 -1.54 -16.34 17.80
CA ALA A 49 -2.06 -15.11 17.24
C ALA A 49 -2.73 -14.20 18.27
N LEU A 50 -2.72 -12.89 17.98
CA LEU A 50 -3.59 -11.89 18.60
C LEU A 50 -4.59 -11.39 17.57
N VAL A 51 -5.84 -11.21 17.96
CA VAL A 51 -6.89 -10.65 17.11
C VAL A 51 -7.61 -9.52 17.82
N TRP A 52 -7.61 -8.33 17.21
CA TRP A 52 -8.32 -7.15 17.68
C TRP A 52 -9.47 -6.80 16.75
N MET A 53 -10.58 -6.33 17.33
CA MET A 53 -11.63 -5.60 16.63
C MET A 53 -11.38 -4.11 16.81
N ALA A 54 -11.02 -3.41 15.74
CA ALA A 54 -10.72 -1.98 15.78
C ALA A 54 -11.89 -1.18 15.18
N ASP A 55 -12.45 -0.23 15.93
CA ASP A 55 -13.42 0.73 15.38
C ASP A 55 -12.70 1.95 14.81
N ILE A 56 -12.73 2.08 13.49
CA ILE A 56 -11.96 3.07 12.74
C ILE A 56 -12.87 4.25 12.36
N PRO A 57 -12.58 5.49 12.80
CA PRO A 57 -13.51 6.60 12.60
C PRO A 57 -13.66 7.03 11.13
N LYS A 58 -12.66 6.74 10.29
CA LYS A 58 -12.60 7.16 8.88
C LYS A 58 -11.81 6.15 8.05
N ALA A 59 -12.33 5.80 6.88
CA ALA A 59 -11.61 4.95 5.94
C ALA A 59 -10.32 5.63 5.44
N GLY A 60 -9.25 4.86 5.24
CA GLY A 60 -7.98 5.36 4.74
C GLY A 60 -6.81 4.42 5.03
N ILE A 61 -5.61 4.89 4.73
CA ILE A 61 -4.36 4.19 5.06
C ILE A 61 -3.91 4.65 6.45
N TYR A 62 -3.55 3.70 7.30
CA TYR A 62 -3.06 3.93 8.66
C TYR A 62 -1.65 3.39 8.82
N ASP A 63 -0.77 4.16 9.45
CA ASP A 63 0.52 3.70 9.94
C ASP A 63 0.24 2.83 11.18
N ALA A 64 0.61 1.55 11.10
CA ALA A 64 0.52 0.59 12.18
C ALA A 64 1.81 0.61 12.98
N ARG A 65 1.76 1.16 14.19
CA ARG A 65 2.87 1.18 15.14
C ARG A 65 2.68 0.08 16.16
N LEU A 66 3.67 -0.78 16.29
CA LEU A 66 3.66 -1.86 17.27
C LEU A 66 4.66 -1.52 18.37
N ARG A 67 4.27 -1.74 19.63
CA ARG A 67 5.20 -1.75 20.75
C ARG A 67 5.49 -3.18 21.17
N TYR A 68 6.76 -3.52 21.20
CA TYR A 68 7.21 -4.89 21.30
C TYR A 68 8.55 -5.00 22.03
N ALA A 69 8.87 -6.21 22.50
CA ALA A 69 10.21 -6.58 22.94
C ALA A 69 10.69 -7.84 22.23
N THR A 70 11.97 -7.90 21.85
CA THR A 70 12.58 -9.07 21.20
C THR A 70 13.87 -9.50 21.94
N PRO A 71 13.77 -10.25 23.05
CA PRO A 71 14.95 -10.69 23.82
C PRO A 71 15.94 -11.52 22.98
N GLY A 72 15.42 -12.34 22.06
CA GLY A 72 16.22 -13.15 21.14
C GLY A 72 16.67 -12.43 19.87
N GLY A 73 16.68 -11.09 19.84
CA GLY A 73 17.06 -10.29 18.66
C GLY A 73 15.99 -10.26 17.56
N TYR A 74 16.40 -9.90 16.34
CA TYR A 74 15.54 -9.68 15.17
C TYR A 74 14.45 -10.74 14.99
N LYS A 75 13.24 -10.31 14.63
CA LYS A 75 12.10 -11.19 14.32
C LYS A 75 11.31 -10.69 13.12
N GLU A 76 10.56 -11.61 12.54
CA GLU A 76 9.51 -11.32 11.55
C GLU A 76 8.19 -11.92 12.02
N ALA A 77 7.10 -11.23 11.69
CA ALA A 77 5.73 -11.64 11.98
C ALA A 77 4.83 -11.30 10.80
N ASP A 78 3.57 -11.72 10.84
CA ASP A 78 2.58 -11.32 9.85
C ASP A 78 1.50 -10.48 10.53
N LEU A 79 1.23 -9.29 10.01
CA LEU A 79 0.11 -8.44 10.41
C LEU A 79 -0.96 -8.48 9.32
N GLU A 80 -2.19 -8.80 9.71
CA GLU A 80 -3.34 -8.92 8.83
C GLU A 80 -4.34 -7.81 9.12
N ALA A 81 -4.88 -7.19 8.07
CA ALA A 81 -6.03 -6.29 8.14
C ALA A 81 -7.14 -6.80 7.22
N ASN A 82 -8.30 -7.13 7.78
CA ASN A 82 -9.46 -7.66 7.03
C ASN A 82 -9.10 -8.85 6.12
N GLY A 83 -8.19 -9.71 6.56
CA GLY A 83 -7.72 -10.88 5.81
C GLY A 83 -6.57 -10.62 4.83
N LEU A 84 -6.15 -9.37 4.64
CA LEU A 84 -4.96 -9.03 3.84
C LEU A 84 -3.70 -9.08 4.69
N LYS A 85 -2.80 -10.01 4.37
CA LYS A 85 -1.55 -10.25 5.10
C LYS A 85 -0.42 -9.33 4.65
N THR A 86 0.28 -8.76 5.61
CA THR A 86 1.51 -7.98 5.44
C THR A 86 2.61 -8.59 6.30
N GLY A 87 3.73 -8.99 5.69
CA GLY A 87 4.91 -9.38 6.46
C GLY A 87 5.51 -8.15 7.15
N ILE A 88 5.80 -8.27 8.45
CA ILE A 88 6.37 -7.20 9.26
C ILE A 88 7.69 -7.61 9.88
N VAL A 89 8.50 -6.60 10.17
CA VAL A 89 9.81 -6.75 10.76
C VAL A 89 9.81 -6.14 12.15
N LEU A 90 10.39 -6.85 13.12
CA LEU A 90 10.63 -6.38 14.47
C LEU A 90 12.14 -6.25 14.68
N PRO A 91 12.72 -5.05 14.49
CA PRO A 91 14.11 -4.77 14.81
C PRO A 91 14.49 -5.18 16.23
N PRO A 92 15.73 -5.65 16.48
CA PRO A 92 16.17 -6.04 17.82
C PRO A 92 15.96 -4.94 18.85
N SER A 93 15.24 -5.24 19.93
CA SER A 93 15.08 -4.34 21.09
C SER A 93 15.70 -4.85 22.39
N GLY A 94 16.05 -6.14 22.44
CA GLY A 94 16.45 -6.81 23.69
C GLY A 94 15.27 -6.92 24.65
N ASP A 95 15.55 -6.71 25.94
CA ASP A 95 14.56 -6.88 27.02
C ASP A 95 13.67 -5.65 27.28
N ALA A 96 13.99 -4.49 26.72
CA ALA A 96 13.13 -3.32 26.87
C ALA A 96 12.07 -3.30 25.76
N PHE A 97 10.88 -2.80 26.11
CA PHE A 97 9.90 -2.43 25.10
C PHE A 97 10.39 -1.25 24.28
N THR A 98 10.28 -1.38 22.97
CA THR A 98 10.44 -0.30 22.00
C THR A 98 9.21 -0.26 21.10
N ASP A 99 9.04 0.80 20.33
CA ASP A 99 7.96 0.91 19.37
C ASP A 99 8.43 1.50 18.04
N GLY A 100 7.69 1.16 16.97
CA GLY A 100 8.00 1.59 15.62
C GLY A 100 6.85 1.31 14.66
N VAL A 101 6.79 2.05 13.56
CA VAL A 101 5.84 1.78 12.46
C VAL A 101 6.32 0.53 11.73
N VAL A 102 5.52 -0.53 11.77
CA VAL A 102 5.85 -1.84 11.20
C VAL A 102 5.15 -2.11 9.88
N ALA A 103 4.03 -1.43 9.60
CA ALA A 103 3.27 -1.57 8.37
C ALA A 103 2.40 -0.33 8.07
N ARG A 104 1.86 -0.29 6.85
CA ARG A 104 0.73 0.56 6.49
C ARG A 104 -0.46 -0.32 6.11
N LEU A 105 -1.60 -0.06 6.73
CA LEU A 105 -2.81 -0.86 6.56
C LEU A 105 -3.90 -0.01 5.92
N GLU A 106 -4.57 -0.54 4.90
CA GLU A 106 -5.79 0.06 4.38
C GLU A 106 -6.98 -0.40 5.21
N LEU A 107 -7.68 0.54 5.83
CA LEU A 107 -8.79 0.30 6.74
C LEU A 107 -10.05 1.00 6.25
N THR A 108 -11.19 0.37 6.51
CA THR A 108 -12.52 0.95 6.23
C THR A 108 -13.04 1.71 7.44
N LYS A 109 -14.05 2.56 7.27
CA LYS A 109 -14.73 3.19 8.42
C LYS A 109 -15.57 2.13 9.17
N GLY A 110 -15.53 2.15 10.50
CA GLY A 110 -16.22 1.21 11.37
C GLY A 110 -15.30 0.06 11.78
N GLN A 111 -15.89 -1.10 12.06
CA GLN A 111 -15.14 -2.27 12.50
C GLN A 111 -14.21 -2.81 11.41
N ASN A 112 -12.96 -3.04 11.80
CA ASN A 112 -11.95 -3.78 11.04
C ASN A 112 -11.38 -4.88 11.93
N THR A 113 -11.07 -6.04 11.32
CA THR A 113 -10.38 -7.13 12.00
C THR A 113 -8.88 -7.01 11.77
N LEU A 114 -8.12 -6.96 12.85
CA LEU A 114 -6.65 -6.94 12.81
C LEU A 114 -6.11 -8.18 13.49
N ALA A 115 -5.14 -8.86 12.87
CA ALA A 115 -4.51 -10.02 13.47
C ALA A 115 -2.99 -9.98 13.37
N LEU A 116 -2.29 -10.20 14.47
CA LEU A 116 -0.85 -10.46 14.48
C LEU A 116 -0.64 -11.96 14.60
N ARG A 117 -0.04 -12.57 13.57
CA ARG A 117 0.31 -14.00 13.55
C ARG A 117 1.78 -14.19 13.89
N ARG A 118 2.08 -15.33 14.53
CA ARG A 118 3.39 -15.69 15.06
C ARG A 118 4.59 -15.32 14.18
N GLY A 119 4.57 -15.66 12.89
CA GLY A 119 5.78 -15.64 12.06
C GLY A 119 6.91 -16.42 12.73
N TRP A 120 8.04 -15.75 12.99
CA TRP A 120 9.20 -16.38 13.66
C TRP A 120 8.96 -16.63 15.16
N GLY A 121 8.06 -15.88 15.80
CA GLY A 121 7.73 -16.05 17.23
C GLY A 121 8.79 -15.49 18.19
N HIS A 122 8.70 -15.88 19.47
CA HIS A 122 9.64 -15.48 20.53
C HIS A 122 9.87 -13.96 20.67
N TYR A 123 8.77 -13.20 20.66
CA TYR A 123 8.70 -11.78 20.94
C TYR A 123 7.52 -11.49 21.88
N ASP A 124 7.54 -10.31 22.48
CA ASP A 124 6.51 -9.81 23.39
C ASP A 124 5.82 -8.60 22.77
N ILE A 125 4.51 -8.47 22.91
CA ILE A 125 3.71 -7.39 22.33
C ILE A 125 2.96 -6.66 23.44
N ASP A 126 3.11 -5.35 23.51
CA ASP A 126 2.43 -4.46 24.46
C ASP A 126 1.14 -3.92 23.84
N TRP A 127 1.24 -3.24 22.70
CA TRP A 127 0.07 -2.73 21.97
C TRP A 127 0.31 -2.55 20.48
N LEU A 128 -0.80 -2.40 19.75
CA LEU A 128 -0.88 -1.89 18.39
C LEU A 128 -1.56 -0.52 18.40
N GLU A 129 -0.94 0.47 17.77
CA GLU A 129 -1.51 1.82 17.59
C GLU A 129 -1.66 2.10 16.10
N LEU A 130 -2.84 2.58 15.72
CA LEU A 130 -3.15 2.99 14.36
C LEU A 130 -3.28 4.50 14.31
N THR A 131 -2.46 5.12 13.48
CA THR A 131 -2.54 6.56 13.20
C THR A 131 -2.80 6.75 11.71
N PRO A 132 -3.68 7.68 11.28
CA PRO A 132 -3.84 7.94 9.86
C PRO A 132 -2.49 8.29 9.23
N SER A 133 -2.13 7.59 8.16
CA SER A 133 -0.89 7.87 7.45
C SER A 133 -0.97 9.27 6.83
N ALA A 134 0.15 9.98 6.83
CA ALA A 134 0.26 11.21 6.07
C ALA A 134 -0.06 10.92 4.59
N PRO A 135 -0.81 11.80 3.90
CA PRO A 135 -1.07 11.64 2.48
C PRO A 135 0.26 11.52 1.71
N PRO A 136 0.31 10.69 0.66
CA PRO A 136 1.53 10.52 -0.12
C PRO A 136 2.00 11.88 -0.66
N LYS A 137 3.33 12.07 -0.66
CA LYS A 137 3.91 13.28 -1.26
C LYS A 137 3.53 13.33 -2.73
N MET A 138 2.97 14.46 -3.14
CA MET A 138 2.70 14.71 -4.56
C MET A 138 3.99 14.55 -5.38
N PRO A 139 3.91 13.95 -6.58
CA PRO A 139 5.08 13.84 -7.43
C PRO A 139 5.58 15.24 -7.82
N ARG A 140 6.90 15.35 -8.08
CA ARG A 140 7.50 16.61 -8.50
C ARG A 140 6.88 17.09 -9.80
N SER A 141 6.70 18.41 -9.93
CA SER A 141 6.25 19.01 -11.19
C SER A 141 7.24 18.69 -12.31
N VAL A 142 6.72 18.28 -13.47
CA VAL A 142 7.53 17.96 -14.66
C VAL A 142 7.35 19.09 -15.68
N PRO A 143 8.44 19.65 -16.24
CA PRO A 143 8.34 20.69 -17.26
C PRO A 143 7.78 20.12 -18.58
N ALA A 144 6.87 20.86 -19.21
CA ALA A 144 6.30 20.52 -20.51
C ALA A 144 7.24 20.89 -21.68
N LYS A 145 8.51 20.50 -21.60
CA LYS A 145 9.54 20.80 -22.61
C LYS A 145 9.99 19.50 -23.29
N PRO A 146 9.69 19.29 -24.58
CA PRO A 146 10.22 18.15 -25.32
C PRO A 146 11.76 18.20 -25.37
N SER A 147 12.40 17.03 -25.44
CA SER A 147 13.84 16.92 -25.66
C SER A 147 14.24 17.39 -27.06
N ASP A 148 13.42 17.10 -28.07
CA ASP A 148 13.59 17.60 -29.43
C ASP A 148 13.12 19.07 -29.52
N PRO A 149 14.01 20.05 -29.75
CA PRO A 149 13.62 21.45 -29.90
C PRO A 149 12.70 21.69 -31.09
N ASN A 150 12.71 20.80 -32.09
CA ASN A 150 11.90 20.88 -33.30
C ASN A 150 10.60 20.06 -33.23
N ALA A 151 10.27 19.48 -32.07
CA ALA A 151 9.05 18.68 -31.88
C ALA A 151 7.81 19.40 -32.44
N ASN A 152 6.94 18.71 -33.18
CA ASN A 152 5.80 19.38 -33.81
C ASN A 152 4.74 19.85 -32.79
N ALA A 153 3.72 20.58 -33.27
CA ALA A 153 2.64 21.11 -32.42
C ALA A 153 1.86 20.01 -31.69
N ALA A 154 1.58 18.88 -32.34
CA ALA A 154 0.84 17.77 -31.75
C ALA A 154 1.61 17.15 -30.56
N ALA A 155 2.91 16.89 -30.72
CA ALA A 155 3.77 16.36 -29.67
C ALA A 155 3.88 17.33 -28.47
N ARG A 156 4.06 18.63 -28.73
CA ARG A 156 4.06 19.67 -27.69
C ARG A 156 2.74 19.71 -26.92
N ASN A 157 1.61 19.65 -27.62
CA ASN A 157 0.28 19.69 -27.02
C ASN A 157 0.00 18.43 -26.18
N LEU A 158 0.39 17.25 -26.68
CA LEU A 158 0.28 16.00 -25.94
C LEU A 158 1.09 16.05 -24.64
N LEU A 159 2.37 16.44 -24.71
CA LEU A 159 3.21 16.55 -23.52
C LEU A 159 2.66 17.56 -22.51
N SER A 160 2.14 18.71 -22.98
CA SER A 160 1.46 19.69 -22.14
C SER A 160 0.24 19.10 -21.42
N ARG A 161 -0.57 18.30 -22.13
CA ARG A 161 -1.72 17.60 -21.54
C ARG A 161 -1.30 16.59 -20.48
N LEU A 162 -0.29 15.76 -20.77
CA LEU A 162 0.22 14.74 -19.85
C LEU A 162 0.78 15.37 -18.56
N THR A 163 1.62 16.39 -18.71
CA THR A 163 2.22 17.10 -17.56
C THR A 163 1.18 17.83 -16.71
N LYS A 164 0.11 18.37 -17.31
CA LYS A 164 -1.02 18.99 -16.57
C LYS A 164 -1.76 17.99 -15.68
N GLY A 165 -1.86 16.72 -16.12
CA GLY A 165 -2.54 15.64 -15.40
C GLY A 165 -1.65 14.85 -14.43
N TYR A 166 -0.33 14.97 -14.54
CA TYR A 166 0.63 14.19 -13.76
C TYR A 166 0.42 14.38 -12.24
N GLY A 167 0.26 13.26 -11.53
CA GLY A 167 -0.06 13.24 -10.10
C GLY A 167 -1.50 13.59 -9.73
N LYS A 168 -2.37 13.90 -10.69
CA LYS A 168 -3.78 14.29 -10.45
C LYS A 168 -4.78 13.31 -11.04
N VAL A 169 -4.46 12.74 -12.21
CA VAL A 169 -5.32 11.80 -12.92
C VAL A 169 -4.50 10.63 -13.43
N MET A 170 -5.14 9.45 -13.50
CA MET A 170 -4.61 8.29 -14.19
C MET A 170 -5.35 8.17 -15.53
N LEU A 171 -4.61 8.22 -16.64
CA LEU A 171 -5.19 7.99 -17.95
C LEU A 171 -5.33 6.47 -18.17
N SER A 172 -6.52 6.02 -18.56
CA SER A 172 -6.72 4.62 -18.96
C SER A 172 -5.97 4.36 -20.27
N GLY A 173 -5.37 3.18 -20.39
CA GLY A 173 -4.73 2.73 -21.60
C GLY A 173 -5.08 1.27 -21.88
N GLN A 174 -5.10 0.90 -23.16
CA GLN A 174 -5.25 -0.48 -23.59
C GLN A 174 -4.33 -0.74 -24.78
N TYR A 175 -3.74 -1.93 -24.82
CA TYR A 175 -2.94 -2.39 -25.94
C TYR A 175 -3.83 -3.16 -26.91
N ASP A 176 -3.54 -3.02 -28.22
CA ASP A 176 -4.25 -3.65 -29.34
C ASP A 176 -5.75 -3.33 -29.48
N LEU A 177 -6.29 -3.65 -30.65
CA LEU A 177 -7.66 -3.30 -31.03
C LEU A 177 -8.71 -4.21 -30.42
N ASP A 178 -8.41 -5.49 -30.24
CA ASP A 178 -9.40 -6.47 -29.80
C ASP A 178 -9.69 -6.30 -28.31
N ASP A 179 -8.65 -6.12 -27.50
CA ASP A 179 -8.84 -5.81 -26.08
C ASP A 179 -9.44 -4.41 -25.88
N THR A 180 -9.05 -3.44 -26.73
CA THR A 180 -9.69 -2.10 -26.71
C THR A 180 -11.19 -2.20 -26.98
N ARG A 181 -11.61 -3.05 -27.93
CA ARG A 181 -13.02 -3.29 -28.22
C ARG A 181 -13.73 -3.95 -27.04
N TYR A 182 -13.13 -4.98 -26.45
CA TYR A 182 -13.68 -5.66 -25.29
C TYR A 182 -13.92 -4.71 -24.11
N VAL A 183 -12.97 -3.80 -23.82
CA VAL A 183 -13.14 -2.79 -22.75
C VAL A 183 -14.31 -1.85 -23.06
N ILE A 184 -14.46 -1.41 -24.30
CA ILE A 184 -15.56 -0.53 -24.72
C ILE A 184 -16.90 -1.25 -24.56
N GLU A 185 -17.02 -2.49 -25.02
CA GLU A 185 -18.25 -3.29 -24.95
C GLU A 185 -18.63 -3.63 -23.50
N SER A 186 -17.65 -3.96 -22.67
CA SER A 186 -17.87 -4.37 -21.28
C SER A 186 -18.19 -3.21 -20.34
N THR A 187 -17.64 -2.02 -20.62
CA THR A 187 -17.70 -0.89 -19.67
C THR A 187 -18.46 0.33 -20.21
N GLY A 188 -18.73 0.39 -21.52
CA GLY A 188 -19.24 1.57 -22.21
C GLY A 188 -18.23 2.72 -22.30
N LYS A 189 -16.96 2.53 -21.91
CA LYS A 189 -15.93 3.57 -21.86
C LYS A 189 -14.76 3.26 -22.80
N ARG A 190 -14.25 4.30 -23.46
CA ARG A 190 -13.07 4.21 -24.33
C ARG A 190 -11.77 4.51 -23.55
N PRO A 191 -10.71 3.69 -23.68
CA PRO A 191 -9.39 4.01 -23.15
C PRO A 191 -8.84 5.34 -23.70
N ALA A 192 -8.17 6.12 -22.86
CA ALA A 192 -7.60 7.41 -23.26
C ALA A 192 -6.30 7.26 -24.07
N ILE A 193 -5.57 6.17 -23.88
CA ILE A 193 -4.33 5.83 -24.58
C ILE A 193 -4.52 4.49 -25.30
N PHE A 194 -4.17 4.45 -26.58
CA PHE A 194 -4.08 3.22 -27.35
C PHE A 194 -2.61 2.82 -27.51
N GLY A 195 -2.31 1.57 -27.19
CA GLY A 195 -1.00 0.97 -27.40
C GLY A 195 -0.99 0.07 -28.64
N GLY A 196 0.11 0.10 -29.38
CA GLY A 196 0.40 -0.83 -30.47
C GLY A 196 1.91 -1.01 -30.61
N ASP A 197 2.32 -1.85 -31.55
CA ASP A 197 3.72 -2.10 -31.85
C ASP A 197 3.93 -2.16 -33.36
N LEU A 198 5.14 -1.77 -33.78
CA LEU A 198 5.62 -1.79 -35.15
C LEU A 198 6.37 -3.10 -35.47
N MET A 199 6.28 -4.12 -34.62
CA MET A 199 7.00 -5.39 -34.75
C MET A 199 6.90 -6.01 -36.15
N GLU A 200 5.72 -6.00 -36.78
CA GLU A 200 5.51 -6.55 -38.13
C GLU A 200 6.18 -5.74 -39.25
N PHE A 201 6.62 -4.51 -38.97
CA PHE A 201 7.42 -3.70 -39.90
C PHE A 201 8.91 -4.06 -39.89
N SER A 202 9.36 -4.92 -38.95
CA SER A 202 10.76 -5.33 -38.88
C SER A 202 11.20 -6.08 -40.14
N PRO A 203 12.36 -5.76 -40.75
CA PRO A 203 12.84 -6.43 -41.96
C PRO A 203 12.86 -7.96 -41.82
N THR A 204 13.32 -8.45 -40.67
CA THR A 204 13.40 -9.88 -40.35
C THR A 204 12.05 -10.59 -40.32
N ARG A 205 10.97 -9.89 -39.94
CA ARG A 205 9.60 -10.45 -39.96
C ARG A 205 9.03 -10.43 -41.38
N ARG A 206 9.27 -9.34 -42.12
CA ARG A 206 8.85 -9.23 -43.52
C ARG A 206 9.51 -10.28 -44.41
N GLU A 207 10.81 -10.51 -44.25
CA GLU A 207 11.56 -11.58 -44.94
C GLU A 207 11.01 -12.98 -44.62
N ARG A 208 10.37 -13.15 -43.47
CA ARG A 208 9.73 -14.40 -43.02
C ARG A 208 8.21 -14.43 -43.28
N GLY A 209 7.71 -13.54 -44.14
CA GLY A 209 6.34 -13.60 -44.64
C GLY A 209 5.30 -12.84 -43.81
N ALA A 210 5.72 -12.00 -42.85
CA ALA A 210 4.80 -11.08 -42.18
C ALA A 210 4.08 -10.17 -43.19
N LYS A 211 2.75 -10.13 -43.10
CA LYS A 211 1.91 -9.21 -43.87
C LYS A 211 1.57 -8.03 -42.98
N VAL A 212 2.00 -6.85 -43.39
CA VAL A 212 1.59 -5.60 -42.73
C VAL A 212 0.22 -5.24 -43.29
N GLU A 213 -0.84 -5.43 -42.50
CA GLU A 213 -2.14 -4.84 -42.78
C GLU A 213 -2.34 -3.65 -41.83
N GLY A 214 -2.49 -2.47 -42.41
CA GLY A 214 -2.64 -1.21 -41.67
C GLY A 214 -2.45 -0.02 -42.61
N VAL A 215 -3.55 0.53 -43.11
CA VAL A 215 -3.54 1.84 -43.76
C VAL A 215 -3.50 2.89 -42.65
N VAL A 216 -2.52 3.78 -42.70
CA VAL A 216 -2.59 5.03 -41.93
C VAL A 216 -3.53 5.93 -42.73
N ASP A 217 -4.83 5.82 -42.49
CA ASP A 217 -5.77 6.82 -43.02
C ASP A 217 -5.43 8.15 -42.33
N GLY A 218 -4.92 9.09 -43.12
CA GLY A 218 -4.62 10.46 -42.71
C GLY A 218 -5.83 11.36 -42.73
#